data_AF-A0A221T0M5-F1
#
_entry.id   AF-A0A221T0M5-F1
#
_cell.length_a   1.000
_cell.length_b   1.000
_cell.length_c   1.000
_cell.angle_alpha   90.00
_cell.angle_beta   90.00
_cell.angle_gamma   90.00
#
_symmetry.space_group_name_H-M   'P 1'
#
loop_
_entity.id
_entity.type
_entity.pdbx_description
1 polymer ?
#
loop_
_entity_poly.entity_id
_entity_poly.type
_entity_poly.pdbx_seq_one_letter_code
_entity_poly.pdbx_strand_id
1 'polypeptide(L)'
;MMTATLSLTLLTTALTTLGAGSPTPPTPPGNPVGLERTVTTPTPGDSRFTLAAQPAVIRIDPGRSGTVQVMTEQPGGTPAAVTLTAEGPSVGSGPEKITAVFGGPSGAALTLTAGTDVPVGQHTITIRGRNADAEHTTQVTVIVERWLLVDDDRSGNNWPANNPDAPDSHADQFARAALTASGRTFEVTVVPYSGSGQDKDEPDGPDAQALSRYSGVLWYTGNTTVHPLTDTDREQLSAYLNMDARRVLLFSPGFVRDGTTNGATPAAPRAAYAPLITGHLGLDQVAFPGAAAFALTGEANTVTSGLTLNVASSVRGVLRPAAGTSALLKEGASVIVSGKANVGARGSSKAVLAALSLSHLSRADAVTLLGKLMTF
;
A
#
# COMPACT_ATOMS: atom_id res chain seq x y z
N MET A 1 6.79 31.31 17.20
CA MET A 1 7.92 32.04 17.79
C MET A 1 8.68 31.10 18.72
N MET A 2 9.90 30.73 18.34
CA MET A 2 11.11 30.59 19.16
C MET A 2 12.06 29.66 18.42
N THR A 3 13.03 30.26 17.75
CA THR A 3 14.21 29.63 17.15
C THR A 3 15.35 29.93 18.12
N ALA A 4 16.01 28.90 18.65
CA ALA A 4 17.19 29.06 19.49
C ALA A 4 18.45 29.00 18.62
N THR A 5 19.25 30.06 18.67
CA THR A 5 20.57 30.16 18.06
C THR A 5 21.59 30.15 19.19
N LEU A 6 22.55 29.22 19.19
CA LEU A 6 23.69 29.23 20.11
C LEU A 6 24.96 29.62 19.35
N SER A 7 25.54 30.75 19.75
CA SER A 7 26.87 31.22 19.34
C SER A 7 27.93 30.66 20.30
N LEU A 8 29.06 30.20 19.75
CA LEU A 8 30.21 29.73 20.52
C LEU A 8 31.36 30.75 20.41
N THR A 9 31.82 31.25 21.56
CA THR A 9 32.86 32.28 21.69
C THR A 9 34.24 31.65 21.84
N LEU A 10 35.21 32.10 21.04
CA LEU A 10 36.64 31.74 21.16
C LEU A 10 37.24 32.36 22.44
N LEU A 11 38.08 31.60 23.14
CA LEU A 11 39.04 32.14 24.10
C LEU A 11 40.45 31.74 23.70
N THR A 12 41.23 32.72 23.27
CA THR A 12 42.68 32.63 23.04
C THR A 12 43.41 33.09 24.31
N THR A 13 44.29 32.26 24.85
CA THR A 13 45.26 32.67 25.88
C THR A 13 46.67 32.62 25.29
N ALA A 14 47.29 33.79 25.22
CA ALA A 14 48.70 33.98 24.94
C ALA A 14 49.52 33.73 26.22
N LEU A 15 50.74 33.21 26.08
CA LEU A 15 51.74 33.22 27.15
C LEU A 15 53.06 33.81 26.63
N THR A 16 53.54 34.81 27.37
CA THR A 16 54.69 35.67 27.14
C THR A 16 56.03 34.99 27.46
N THR A 17 57.07 35.49 26.79
CA THR A 17 58.48 35.09 26.84
C THR A 17 59.24 35.64 28.06
N LEU A 18 60.26 34.90 28.53
CA LEU A 18 61.39 35.39 29.33
C LEU A 18 62.62 34.49 29.03
N GLY A 19 63.81 35.11 28.95
CA GLY A 19 64.94 34.60 28.16
C GLY A 19 66.16 34.02 28.88
N ALA A 20 67.08 33.60 28.01
CA ALA A 20 68.55 33.44 28.09
C ALA A 20 69.20 32.34 28.97
N GLY A 21 70.00 31.48 28.30
CA GLY A 21 71.11 30.73 28.87
C GLY A 21 71.38 29.37 28.20
N SER A 22 72.41 29.28 27.35
CA SER A 22 73.02 28.02 26.86
C SER A 22 74.27 27.74 27.71
N PRO A 23 74.62 26.47 28.07
CA PRO A 23 75.34 25.57 27.16
C PRO A 23 74.96 24.05 27.28
N THR A 24 75.31 23.24 26.27
CA THR A 24 75.30 21.74 26.24
C THR A 24 76.58 21.14 26.89
N PRO A 25 76.83 19.81 27.06
CA PRO A 25 76.12 18.51 26.76
C PRO A 25 76.13 17.52 28.00
N PRO A 26 75.93 16.16 27.99
CA PRO A 26 75.70 15.15 26.93
C PRO A 26 74.50 14.17 27.13
N THR A 27 74.20 13.41 26.08
CA THR A 27 73.22 12.29 26.03
C THR A 27 73.68 11.06 26.83
N PRO A 28 72.77 10.31 27.48
CA PRO A 28 72.72 8.85 27.31
C PRO A 28 71.26 8.30 27.20
N PRO A 29 71.08 7.01 26.84
CA PRO A 29 69.93 6.52 26.07
C PRO A 29 68.76 6.11 26.96
N GLY A 30 67.54 6.31 26.48
CA GLY A 30 66.34 5.80 27.14
C GLY A 30 65.07 6.25 26.45
N ASN A 31 64.69 5.55 25.39
CA ASN A 31 63.29 5.47 25.02
C ASN A 31 62.65 4.42 25.96
N PRO A 32 61.47 4.68 26.54
CA PRO A 32 60.37 3.86 26.08
C PRO A 32 59.02 4.59 25.99
N VAL A 33 58.36 4.32 24.85
CA VAL A 33 56.92 4.30 24.58
C VAL A 33 56.13 5.58 24.85
N GLY A 34 56.22 6.51 23.91
CA GLY A 34 55.06 7.33 23.60
C GLY A 34 53.91 6.40 23.16
N LEU A 35 52.74 6.55 23.78
CA LEU A 35 51.49 6.15 23.14
C LEU A 35 51.33 7.04 21.90
N GLU A 36 51.95 6.63 20.79
CA GLU A 36 51.59 7.17 19.48
C GLU A 36 50.15 6.75 19.22
N ARG A 37 49.21 7.61 19.62
CA ARG A 37 47.89 7.59 19.01
C ARG A 37 48.12 8.07 17.59
N THR A 38 48.27 7.13 16.66
CA THR A 38 48.23 7.41 15.22
C THR A 38 46.88 8.05 14.92
N VAL A 39 46.83 9.37 14.96
CA VAL A 39 45.77 10.13 14.33
C VAL A 39 46.13 10.14 12.86
N THR A 40 45.54 9.24 12.08
CA THR A 40 45.54 9.39 10.63
C THR A 40 44.75 10.65 10.31
N THR A 41 45.45 11.78 10.18
CA THR A 41 44.91 12.96 9.49
C THR A 41 44.49 12.49 8.10
N PRO A 42 43.21 12.64 7.71
CA PRO A 42 42.80 12.30 6.36
C PRO A 42 43.65 13.11 5.39
N THR A 43 44.32 12.41 4.47
CA THR A 43 45.07 13.04 3.39
C THR A 43 44.11 13.91 2.59
N PRO A 44 44.49 15.14 2.17
CA PRO A 44 43.73 15.88 1.17
C PRO A 44 43.51 14.99 -0.06
N GLY A 45 42.26 14.54 -0.27
CA GLY A 45 41.93 13.47 -1.22
C GLY A 45 41.48 12.13 -0.61
N ASP A 46 41.14 12.02 0.68
CA ASP A 46 40.40 10.84 1.19
C ASP A 46 39.09 10.70 0.39
N SER A 47 39.07 9.71 -0.49
CA SER A 47 38.03 9.47 -1.49
C SER A 47 36.84 8.70 -0.92
N ARG A 48 36.91 8.32 0.36
CA ARG A 48 35.81 7.65 1.04
C ARG A 48 34.66 8.63 1.23
N PHE A 49 33.58 8.38 0.50
CA PHE A 49 32.30 9.07 0.71
C PHE A 49 31.26 8.05 1.16
N THR A 50 30.21 8.51 1.82
CA THR A 50 29.01 7.69 2.10
C THR A 50 27.90 8.07 1.15
N LEU A 51 27.02 7.12 0.85
CA LEU A 51 25.85 7.33 0.01
C LEU A 51 24.61 6.80 0.73
N ALA A 52 23.58 7.63 0.84
CA ALA A 52 22.31 7.25 1.44
C ALA A 52 21.14 7.85 0.66
N ALA A 53 19.96 7.22 0.74
CA ALA A 53 18.73 7.70 0.13
C ALA A 53 17.60 7.73 1.17
N GLN A 54 16.88 8.86 1.29
CA GLN A 54 15.76 9.01 2.20
C GLN A 54 14.58 9.77 1.56
N PRO A 55 13.34 9.24 1.66
CA PRO A 55 12.99 7.93 2.22
C PRO A 55 13.47 6.75 1.34
N ALA A 56 13.77 5.60 1.97
CA ALA A 56 14.19 4.38 1.26
C ALA A 56 13.03 3.64 0.57
N VAL A 57 11.79 3.96 0.92
CA VAL A 57 10.58 3.41 0.30
C VAL A 57 9.62 4.55 -0.01
N ILE A 58 9.12 4.60 -1.23
CA ILE A 58 8.10 5.55 -1.65
C ILE A 58 6.96 4.85 -2.38
N ARG A 59 5.77 5.46 -2.34
CA ARG A 59 4.64 5.07 -3.17
C ARG A 59 4.47 6.07 -4.29
N ILE A 60 4.36 5.58 -5.52
CA ILE A 60 4.11 6.41 -6.69
C ILE A 60 3.02 5.73 -7.50
N ASP A 61 1.92 6.42 -7.70
CA ASP A 61 0.85 5.96 -8.59
C ASP A 61 1.29 6.10 -10.06
N PRO A 62 0.75 5.26 -10.97
CA PRO A 62 1.07 5.37 -12.40
C PRO A 62 0.85 6.79 -12.94
N GLY A 63 1.81 7.27 -13.74
CA GLY A 63 1.79 8.63 -14.31
C GLY A 63 2.13 9.75 -13.31
N ARG A 64 2.53 9.43 -12.08
CA ARG A 64 2.90 10.41 -11.04
C ARG A 64 4.39 10.34 -10.73
N SER A 65 4.85 11.30 -9.93
CA SER A 65 6.23 11.42 -9.49
C SER A 65 6.34 11.53 -7.96
N GLY A 66 7.45 11.06 -7.44
CA GLY A 66 7.88 11.27 -6.05
C GLY A 66 9.36 11.67 -6.02
N THR A 67 9.79 12.28 -4.92
CA THR A 67 11.18 12.73 -4.75
C THR A 67 11.81 12.02 -3.56
N VAL A 68 13.07 11.62 -3.73
CA VAL A 68 13.93 11.04 -2.70
C VAL A 68 15.16 11.93 -2.57
N GLN A 69 15.61 12.17 -1.34
CA GLN A 69 16.87 12.85 -1.08
C GLN A 69 18.01 11.84 -1.14
N VAL A 70 19.03 12.15 -1.94
CA VAL A 70 20.27 11.39 -2.04
C VAL A 70 21.36 12.18 -1.35
N MET A 71 21.95 11.60 -0.32
CA MET A 71 22.95 12.25 0.53
C MET A 71 24.31 11.64 0.24
N THR A 72 25.27 12.50 -0.05
CA THR A 72 26.68 12.16 -0.14
C THR A 72 27.45 12.93 0.93
N GLU A 73 28.22 12.23 1.76
CA GLU A 73 29.07 12.86 2.78
C GLU A 73 30.51 12.40 2.60
N GLN A 74 31.46 13.32 2.69
CA GLN A 74 32.89 13.02 2.58
C GLN A 74 33.60 13.49 3.86
N PRO A 75 34.12 12.58 4.69
CA PRO A 75 34.80 12.97 5.93
C PRO A 75 36.15 13.66 5.64
N GLY A 76 36.29 14.92 6.05
CA GLY A 76 37.61 15.55 6.23
C GLY A 76 38.33 16.11 5.00
N GLY A 77 37.63 16.53 3.93
CA GLY A 77 38.26 17.15 2.76
C GLY A 77 37.34 18.04 1.93
N THR A 78 37.88 18.60 0.83
CA THR A 78 37.08 19.30 -0.20
C THR A 78 36.15 18.29 -0.88
N PRO A 79 34.84 18.57 -1.02
CA PRO A 79 33.91 17.67 -1.70
C PRO A 79 34.40 17.34 -3.11
N ALA A 80 34.68 16.06 -3.37
CA ALA A 80 34.90 15.56 -4.72
C ALA A 80 33.55 15.39 -5.43
N ALA A 81 33.51 15.65 -6.73
CA ALA A 81 32.28 15.45 -7.51
C ALA A 81 31.93 13.95 -7.55
N VAL A 82 30.73 13.61 -7.06
CA VAL A 82 30.17 12.25 -7.14
C VAL A 82 29.20 12.20 -8.32
N THR A 83 29.45 11.31 -9.27
CA THR A 83 28.52 11.02 -10.37
C THR A 83 27.48 10.02 -9.87
N LEU A 84 26.20 10.35 -10.04
CA LEU A 84 25.08 9.52 -9.62
C LEU A 84 24.38 8.90 -10.83
N THR A 85 24.07 7.61 -10.74
CA THR A 85 23.22 6.90 -11.70
C THR A 85 22.15 6.08 -10.97
N ALA A 86 21.00 5.90 -11.62
CA ALA A 86 19.94 5.02 -11.15
C ALA A 86 19.80 3.85 -12.13
N GLU A 87 19.70 2.64 -11.61
CA GLU A 87 19.64 1.41 -12.40
C GLU A 87 18.67 0.40 -11.77
N GLY A 88 18.16 -0.52 -12.58
CA GLY A 88 17.24 -1.57 -12.18
C GLY A 88 16.33 -1.98 -13.35
N PRO A 89 15.65 -3.13 -13.27
CA PRO A 89 14.84 -3.66 -14.38
C PRO A 89 13.74 -2.70 -14.86
N SER A 90 13.21 -1.91 -13.93
CA SER A 90 12.13 -0.96 -14.17
C SER A 90 12.62 0.45 -14.44
N VAL A 91 13.92 0.75 -14.32
CA VAL A 91 14.46 2.09 -14.60
C VAL A 91 14.59 2.30 -16.11
N GLY A 92 14.15 3.45 -16.61
CA GLY A 92 14.29 3.81 -18.03
C GLY A 92 13.29 4.85 -18.49
N SER A 93 13.12 4.96 -19.81
CA SER A 93 12.15 5.82 -20.47
C SER A 93 10.98 5.01 -21.05
N GLY A 94 9.78 5.59 -21.07
CA GLY A 94 8.59 5.00 -21.65
C GLY A 94 7.51 4.67 -20.63
N PRO A 95 6.31 4.27 -21.09
CA PRO A 95 5.13 4.11 -20.23
C PRO A 95 5.25 2.97 -19.21
N GLU A 96 6.06 1.95 -19.49
CA GLU A 96 6.28 0.79 -18.60
C GLU A 96 7.50 0.95 -17.67
N LYS A 97 8.16 2.12 -17.70
CA LYS A 97 9.40 2.39 -16.95
C LYS A 97 9.22 3.48 -15.90
N ILE A 98 10.11 3.44 -14.90
CA ILE A 98 10.31 4.49 -13.91
C ILE A 98 11.48 5.35 -14.39
N THR A 99 11.19 6.59 -14.75
CA THR A 99 12.22 7.56 -15.10
C THR A 99 12.84 8.13 -13.82
N ALA A 100 14.16 8.18 -13.77
CA ALA A 100 14.94 8.66 -12.64
C ALA A 100 15.76 9.88 -13.06
N VAL A 101 15.52 11.04 -12.45
CA VAL A 101 16.20 12.29 -12.75
C VAL A 101 16.82 12.87 -11.49
N PHE A 102 18.14 12.99 -11.48
CA PHE A 102 18.87 13.69 -10.41
C PHE A 102 18.85 15.20 -10.68
N GLY A 103 18.45 15.97 -9.67
CA GLY A 103 18.37 17.43 -9.68
C GLY A 103 19.14 18.07 -8.53
N GLY A 104 19.40 19.38 -8.68
CA GLY A 104 20.16 20.19 -7.73
C GLY A 104 21.68 20.16 -7.97
N PRO A 105 22.42 21.16 -7.46
CA PRO A 105 23.85 21.33 -7.76
C PRO A 105 24.77 20.20 -7.25
N SER A 106 24.29 19.33 -6.36
CA SER A 106 24.97 18.14 -5.86
C SER A 106 24.30 16.81 -6.24
N GLY A 107 23.23 16.84 -7.05
CA GLY A 107 22.40 15.65 -7.34
C GLY A 107 21.59 15.15 -6.14
N ALA A 108 21.43 15.99 -5.11
CA ALA A 108 20.82 15.62 -3.84
C ALA A 108 19.32 15.30 -3.92
N ALA A 109 18.60 15.71 -4.98
CA ALA A 109 17.20 15.36 -5.17
C ALA A 109 17.05 14.39 -6.34
N LEU A 110 16.58 13.17 -6.08
CA LEU A 110 16.21 12.20 -7.10
C LEU A 110 14.69 12.24 -7.30
N THR A 111 14.25 12.69 -8.47
CA THR A 111 12.85 12.60 -8.89
C THR A 111 12.63 11.29 -9.63
N LEU A 112 11.70 10.48 -9.12
CA LEU A 112 11.26 9.23 -9.70
C LEU A 112 9.86 9.43 -10.28
N THR A 113 9.65 9.09 -11.54
CA THR A 113 8.36 9.20 -12.23
C THR A 113 7.96 7.84 -12.74
N ALA A 114 6.85 7.30 -12.25
CA ALA A 114 6.29 6.06 -12.78
C ALA A 114 5.54 6.38 -14.08
N GLY A 115 5.87 5.68 -15.16
CA GLY A 115 5.04 5.69 -16.37
C GLY A 115 3.63 5.18 -16.10
N THR A 116 2.72 5.44 -17.03
CA THR A 116 1.28 5.11 -16.91
C THR A 116 0.99 3.61 -16.89
N ASP A 117 1.89 2.81 -17.46
CA ASP A 117 1.75 1.36 -17.62
C ASP A 117 2.83 0.57 -16.86
N VAL A 118 3.53 1.23 -15.92
CA VAL A 118 4.44 0.52 -15.02
C VAL A 118 3.64 -0.56 -14.28
N PRO A 119 4.10 -1.83 -14.28
CA PRO A 119 3.41 -2.90 -13.58
C PRO A 119 3.24 -2.57 -12.09
N VAL A 120 2.10 -2.93 -11.50
CA VAL A 120 1.91 -2.76 -10.05
C VAL A 120 2.85 -3.66 -9.26
N GLY A 121 3.28 -3.18 -8.09
CA GLY A 121 4.16 -3.92 -7.21
C GLY A 121 5.39 -3.14 -6.76
N GLN A 122 6.38 -3.87 -6.24
CA GLN A 122 7.62 -3.28 -5.74
C GLN A 122 8.68 -3.26 -6.84
N HIS A 123 9.33 -2.11 -7.01
CA HIS A 123 10.43 -1.91 -7.93
C HIS A 123 11.65 -1.42 -7.15
N THR A 124 12.69 -2.24 -7.10
CA THR A 124 13.97 -1.85 -6.49
C THR A 124 14.79 -1.04 -7.48
N ILE A 125 15.13 0.17 -7.07
CA ILE A 125 16.01 1.09 -7.79
C ILE A 125 17.33 1.15 -7.03
N THR A 126 18.42 0.78 -7.70
CA THR A 126 19.77 0.93 -7.17
C THR A 126 20.31 2.28 -7.61
N ILE A 127 20.69 3.11 -6.64
CA ILE A 127 21.40 4.36 -6.86
C ILE A 127 22.88 4.07 -6.65
N ARG A 128 23.69 4.42 -7.65
CA ARG A 128 25.13 4.21 -7.65
C ARG A 128 25.82 5.58 -7.69
N GLY A 129 26.70 5.81 -6.71
CA GLY A 129 27.59 6.95 -6.68
C GLY A 129 29.00 6.52 -7.04
N ARG A 130 29.69 7.31 -7.87
CA ARG A 130 31.09 7.10 -8.24
C ARG A 130 31.87 8.41 -8.13
N ASN A 131 33.04 8.38 -7.51
CA ASN A 131 34.09 9.38 -7.71
C ASN A 131 35.31 8.71 -8.37
N ALA A 132 36.46 9.37 -8.40
CA ALA A 132 37.65 8.84 -9.07
C ALA A 132 38.17 7.51 -8.47
N ASP A 133 37.95 7.27 -7.18
CA ASP A 133 38.64 6.20 -6.44
C ASP A 133 37.68 5.25 -5.70
N ALA A 134 36.39 5.57 -5.62
CA ALA A 134 35.39 4.84 -4.84
C ALA A 134 34.03 4.76 -5.55
N GLU A 135 33.33 3.66 -5.26
CA GLU A 135 31.96 3.40 -5.69
C GLU A 135 31.14 2.92 -4.49
N HIS A 136 29.95 3.50 -4.32
CA HIS A 136 28.98 3.09 -3.31
C HIS A 136 27.58 3.00 -3.91
N THR A 137 26.74 2.16 -3.32
CA THR A 137 25.35 1.99 -3.72
C THR A 137 24.41 2.16 -2.54
N THR A 138 23.20 2.64 -2.83
CA THR A 138 22.05 2.63 -1.93
C THR A 138 20.81 2.22 -2.72
N GLN A 139 19.76 1.78 -2.05
CA GLN A 139 18.53 1.34 -2.71
C GLN A 139 17.34 2.19 -2.32
N VAL A 140 16.41 2.33 -3.26
CA VAL A 140 15.07 2.89 -3.06
C VAL A 140 14.06 1.87 -3.60
N THR A 141 13.05 1.53 -2.81
CA THR A 141 11.92 0.75 -3.27
C THR A 141 10.78 1.68 -3.68
N VAL A 142 10.40 1.64 -4.95
CA VAL A 142 9.18 2.29 -5.45
C VAL A 142 8.05 1.28 -5.43
N ILE A 143 6.98 1.56 -4.71
CA ILE A 143 5.76 0.75 -4.72
C ILE A 143 4.76 1.45 -5.64
N VAL A 144 4.37 0.76 -6.71
CA VAL A 144 3.35 1.22 -7.65
C VAL A 144 2.04 0.54 -7.29
N GLU A 145 1.01 1.35 -6.98
CA GLU A 145 -0.32 0.89 -6.63
C GLU A 145 -1.34 1.40 -7.65
N ARG A 146 -2.27 0.53 -8.04
CA ARG A 146 -3.41 0.87 -8.89
C ARG A 146 -4.61 0.04 -8.46
N TRP A 147 -5.77 0.67 -8.38
CA TRP A 147 -7.01 0.04 -7.95
C TRP A 147 -7.99 -0.18 -9.09
N LEU A 148 -8.80 -1.23 -8.99
CA LEU A 148 -9.99 -1.41 -9.82
C LEU A 148 -11.23 -1.28 -8.94
N LEU A 149 -12.17 -0.46 -9.39
CA LEU A 149 -13.54 -0.46 -8.89
C LEU A 149 -14.39 -1.32 -9.83
N VAL A 150 -14.99 -2.38 -9.30
CA VAL A 150 -15.91 -3.23 -10.04
C VAL A 150 -17.32 -2.91 -9.57
N ASP A 151 -18.07 -2.27 -10.47
CA ASP A 151 -19.49 -1.95 -10.32
C ASP A 151 -20.32 -3.10 -10.88
N ASP A 152 -20.89 -3.90 -9.99
CA ASP A 152 -21.67 -5.09 -10.29
C ASP A 152 -23.00 -5.08 -9.51
N ASP A 153 -23.54 -3.88 -9.26
CA ASP A 153 -24.71 -3.70 -8.41
C ASP A 153 -26.05 -3.78 -9.13
N ARG A 154 -26.01 -4.02 -10.44
CA ARG A 154 -27.17 -4.13 -11.34
C ARG A 154 -28.04 -2.87 -11.34
N SER A 155 -27.43 -1.71 -11.14
CA SER A 155 -28.09 -0.43 -11.28
C SER A 155 -28.22 -0.01 -12.76
N GLY A 156 -28.73 1.20 -13.00
CA GLY A 156 -29.13 1.64 -14.34
C GLY A 156 -27.99 1.71 -15.35
N ASN A 157 -26.75 1.92 -14.90
CA ASN A 157 -25.56 1.94 -15.78
C ASN A 157 -25.12 0.51 -16.19
N ASN A 158 -25.58 -0.53 -15.49
CA ASN A 158 -25.35 -1.93 -15.85
C ASN A 158 -26.31 -2.43 -16.96
N TRP A 159 -27.40 -1.71 -17.28
CA TRP A 159 -28.36 -2.10 -18.34
C TRP A 159 -29.02 -0.94 -19.13
N PRO A 160 -29.05 -1.00 -20.48
CA PRO A 160 -28.33 -1.95 -21.34
C PRO A 160 -26.81 -1.81 -21.13
N ALA A 161 -26.04 -2.85 -21.43
CA ALA A 161 -24.63 -2.96 -21.06
C ALA A 161 -23.86 -1.61 -21.14
N ASN A 162 -23.36 -1.16 -19.98
CA ASN A 162 -22.56 0.05 -19.83
C ASN A 162 -23.23 1.30 -20.42
N ASN A 163 -24.50 1.57 -20.08
CA ASN A 163 -25.18 2.79 -20.50
C ASN A 163 -24.53 4.01 -19.83
N PRO A 164 -23.70 4.80 -20.54
CA PRO A 164 -22.96 5.89 -19.92
C PRO A 164 -23.86 7.08 -19.57
N ASP A 165 -25.10 7.09 -20.09
CA ASP A 165 -26.08 8.14 -19.85
C ASP A 165 -26.96 7.84 -18.61
N ALA A 166 -26.84 6.65 -18.03
CA ALA A 166 -27.53 6.31 -16.79
C ALA A 166 -26.74 6.82 -15.57
N PRO A 167 -27.43 7.31 -14.52
CA PRO A 167 -26.75 7.80 -13.34
C PRO A 167 -26.08 6.66 -12.57
N ASP A 168 -24.85 6.90 -12.10
CA ASP A 168 -24.13 6.03 -11.17
C ASP A 168 -24.96 5.78 -9.90
N SER A 169 -24.92 4.56 -9.38
CA SER A 169 -25.59 4.22 -8.13
C SER A 169 -24.98 4.95 -6.93
N HIS A 170 -25.70 4.97 -5.80
CA HIS A 170 -25.12 5.49 -4.55
C HIS A 170 -23.88 4.70 -4.13
N ALA A 171 -23.85 3.37 -4.31
CA ALA A 171 -22.69 2.56 -3.98
C ALA A 171 -21.47 2.98 -4.82
N ASP A 172 -21.67 3.18 -6.12
CA ASP A 172 -20.62 3.62 -7.04
C ASP A 172 -20.06 5.00 -6.65
N GLN A 173 -20.95 5.97 -6.46
CA GLN A 173 -20.58 7.32 -6.05
C GLN A 173 -19.80 7.33 -4.72
N PHE A 174 -20.18 6.46 -3.77
CA PHE A 174 -19.52 6.37 -2.47
C PHE A 174 -18.15 5.69 -2.59
N ALA A 175 -18.05 4.62 -3.39
CA ALA A 175 -16.81 3.91 -3.63
C ALA A 175 -15.78 4.79 -4.34
N ARG A 176 -16.18 5.51 -5.40
CA ARG A 176 -15.34 6.51 -6.07
C ARG A 176 -14.86 7.58 -5.11
N ALA A 177 -15.78 8.14 -4.32
CA ALA A 177 -15.44 9.16 -3.33
C ALA A 177 -14.41 8.65 -2.31
N ALA A 178 -14.52 7.39 -1.87
CA ALA A 178 -13.58 6.80 -0.94
C ALA A 178 -12.19 6.59 -1.56
N LEU A 179 -12.12 6.06 -2.79
CA LEU A 179 -10.88 5.86 -3.53
C LEU A 179 -10.17 7.20 -3.77
N THR A 180 -10.90 8.22 -4.22
CA THR A 180 -10.37 9.59 -4.41
C THR A 180 -9.90 10.19 -3.09
N ALA A 181 -10.70 10.13 -2.02
CA ALA A 181 -10.34 10.66 -0.70
C ALA A 181 -9.10 9.96 -0.11
N SER A 182 -8.86 8.70 -0.48
CA SER A 182 -7.69 7.93 -0.07
C SER A 182 -6.48 8.12 -0.99
N GLY A 183 -6.57 9.03 -1.97
CA GLY A 183 -5.50 9.31 -2.92
C GLY A 183 -5.14 8.13 -3.81
N ARG A 184 -6.10 7.24 -4.10
CA ARG A 184 -5.87 6.08 -4.97
C ARG A 184 -6.08 6.45 -6.42
N THR A 185 -5.15 6.05 -7.29
CA THR A 185 -5.42 5.93 -8.73
C THR A 185 -6.23 4.68 -9.00
N PHE A 186 -7.36 4.82 -9.69
CA PHE A 186 -8.25 3.71 -9.99
C PHE A 186 -8.88 3.79 -11.39
N GLU A 187 -9.20 2.61 -11.91
CA GLU A 187 -10.06 2.42 -13.08
C GLU A 187 -11.42 1.88 -12.61
N VAL A 188 -12.45 2.00 -13.45
CA VAL A 188 -13.79 1.45 -13.16
C VAL A 188 -14.19 0.49 -14.28
N THR A 189 -14.68 -0.68 -13.88
CA THR A 189 -15.37 -1.62 -14.77
C THR A 189 -16.79 -1.79 -14.28
N VAL A 190 -17.75 -1.57 -15.17
CA VAL A 190 -19.16 -1.88 -14.95
C VAL A 190 -19.41 -3.27 -15.52
N VAL A 191 -19.94 -4.18 -14.69
CA VAL A 191 -20.31 -5.54 -15.08
C VAL A 191 -21.74 -5.49 -15.61
N PRO A 192 -21.99 -5.89 -16.88
CA PRO A 192 -23.35 -5.98 -17.39
C PRO A 192 -24.14 -7.03 -16.61
N TYR A 193 -25.46 -6.85 -16.44
CA TYR A 193 -26.29 -7.89 -15.82
C TYR A 193 -27.30 -8.47 -16.81
N SER A 194 -27.69 -9.72 -16.58
CA SER A 194 -28.76 -10.37 -17.35
C SER A 194 -30.12 -10.13 -16.68
N GLY A 195 -31.12 -9.77 -17.48
CA GLY A 195 -32.50 -9.62 -16.99
C GLY A 195 -33.15 -10.92 -16.47
N SER A 196 -32.46 -12.08 -16.54
CA SER A 196 -33.02 -13.39 -16.17
C SER A 196 -32.98 -13.66 -14.67
N GLY A 197 -32.06 -13.02 -13.93
CA GLY A 197 -31.87 -13.23 -12.49
C GLY A 197 -31.38 -14.64 -12.13
N GLN A 198 -30.70 -15.33 -13.06
CA GLN A 198 -30.12 -16.67 -12.87
C GLN A 198 -28.60 -16.62 -13.05
N ASP A 199 -27.84 -17.21 -12.12
CA ASP A 199 -26.37 -17.20 -12.09
C ASP A 199 -25.75 -17.63 -13.42
N LYS A 200 -26.30 -18.69 -14.03
CA LYS A 200 -25.80 -19.27 -15.28
C LYS A 200 -25.90 -18.33 -16.50
N ASP A 201 -26.73 -17.30 -16.38
CA ASP A 201 -27.01 -16.34 -17.44
C ASP A 201 -26.37 -14.97 -17.14
N GLU A 202 -25.83 -14.79 -15.93
CA GLU A 202 -25.15 -13.54 -15.57
C GLU A 202 -23.81 -13.43 -16.30
N PRO A 203 -23.49 -12.27 -16.89
CA PRO A 203 -22.18 -11.99 -17.44
C PRO A 203 -21.10 -12.04 -16.36
N ASP A 204 -19.94 -12.58 -16.72
CA ASP A 204 -18.77 -12.57 -15.84
C ASP A 204 -18.17 -11.16 -15.72
N GLY A 205 -17.63 -10.87 -14.55
CA GLY A 205 -16.78 -9.73 -14.30
C GLY A 205 -15.36 -9.90 -14.87
N PRO A 206 -14.40 -9.08 -14.41
CA PRO A 206 -13.03 -9.12 -14.92
C PRO A 206 -12.32 -10.42 -14.55
N ASP A 207 -11.66 -11.04 -15.54
CA ASP A 207 -10.84 -12.21 -15.32
C ASP A 207 -9.53 -11.89 -14.57
N ALA A 208 -8.83 -12.93 -14.10
CA ALA A 208 -7.60 -12.78 -13.34
C ALA A 208 -6.48 -12.07 -14.14
N GLN A 209 -6.48 -12.18 -15.47
CA GLN A 209 -5.51 -11.48 -16.32
C GLN A 209 -5.79 -9.97 -16.29
N ALA A 210 -7.04 -9.55 -16.44
CA ALA A 210 -7.45 -8.16 -16.30
C ALA A 210 -7.16 -7.65 -14.87
N LEU A 211 -7.51 -8.44 -13.85
CA LEU A 211 -7.27 -8.09 -12.45
C LEU A 211 -5.77 -7.97 -12.11
N SER A 212 -4.89 -8.73 -12.79
CA SER A 212 -3.44 -8.73 -12.52
C SER A 212 -2.78 -7.35 -12.65
N ARG A 213 -3.40 -6.43 -13.42
CA ARG A 213 -3.00 -5.03 -13.63
C ARG A 213 -3.14 -4.16 -12.37
N TYR A 214 -3.84 -4.64 -11.34
CA TYR A 214 -4.20 -3.88 -10.15
C TYR A 214 -3.61 -4.50 -8.89
N SER A 215 -3.12 -3.65 -7.98
CA SER A 215 -2.68 -4.07 -6.65
C SER A 215 -3.86 -4.21 -5.68
N GLY A 216 -4.99 -3.58 -5.97
CA GLY A 216 -6.21 -3.68 -5.18
C GLY A 216 -7.48 -3.68 -6.03
N VAL A 217 -8.49 -4.41 -5.58
CA VAL A 217 -9.83 -4.48 -6.21
C VAL A 217 -10.87 -4.17 -5.14
N LEU A 218 -11.77 -3.23 -5.43
CA LEU A 218 -13.00 -3.00 -4.68
C LEU A 218 -14.16 -3.48 -5.56
N TRP A 219 -14.81 -4.57 -5.17
CA TRP A 219 -15.92 -5.16 -5.93
C TRP A 219 -17.16 -5.17 -5.04
N TYR A 220 -18.24 -4.54 -5.51
CA TYR A 220 -19.51 -4.52 -4.83
C TYR A 220 -20.64 -4.99 -5.74
N THR A 221 -21.61 -5.69 -5.16
CA THR A 221 -22.74 -6.27 -5.92
C THR A 221 -24.09 -5.67 -5.54
N GLY A 222 -24.09 -4.52 -4.88
CA GLY A 222 -25.32 -3.80 -4.52
C GLY A 222 -26.10 -4.39 -3.35
N ASN A 223 -27.38 -4.03 -3.24
CA ASN A 223 -28.29 -4.52 -2.20
C ASN A 223 -29.25 -5.59 -2.78
N THR A 224 -28.73 -6.47 -3.62
CA THR A 224 -29.53 -7.50 -4.27
C THR A 224 -29.61 -8.77 -3.43
N THR A 225 -30.76 -9.43 -3.51
CA THR A 225 -30.95 -10.80 -3.03
C THR A 225 -30.91 -11.80 -4.18
N VAL A 226 -30.52 -11.40 -5.40
CA VAL A 226 -30.34 -12.29 -6.55
C VAL A 226 -28.84 -12.52 -6.73
N HIS A 227 -28.43 -13.73 -7.08
CA HIS A 227 -27.02 -14.17 -7.09
C HIS A 227 -26.18 -13.33 -8.06
N PRO A 228 -25.32 -12.43 -7.57
CA PRO A 228 -24.60 -11.52 -8.45
C PRO A 228 -23.31 -12.12 -9.00
N LEU A 229 -22.74 -13.15 -8.36
CA LEU A 229 -21.39 -13.62 -8.63
C LEU A 229 -21.38 -15.02 -9.24
N THR A 230 -20.87 -15.16 -10.45
CA THR A 230 -20.80 -16.44 -11.16
C THR A 230 -19.80 -17.40 -10.47
N ASP A 231 -19.81 -18.67 -10.85
CA ASP A 231 -18.75 -19.59 -10.44
C ASP A 231 -17.38 -19.13 -11.01
N THR A 232 -17.37 -18.61 -12.24
CA THR A 232 -16.18 -18.07 -12.89
C THR A 232 -15.62 -16.86 -12.14
N ASP A 233 -16.43 -15.89 -11.75
CA ASP A 233 -15.95 -14.74 -10.97
C ASP A 233 -15.22 -15.15 -9.67
N ARG A 234 -15.75 -16.17 -8.98
CA ARG A 234 -15.12 -16.71 -7.75
C ARG A 234 -13.78 -17.38 -8.03
N GLU A 235 -13.69 -18.10 -9.14
CA GLU A 235 -12.44 -18.69 -9.61
C GLU A 235 -11.42 -17.60 -9.98
N GLN A 236 -11.85 -16.55 -10.69
CA GLN A 236 -10.98 -15.44 -11.10
C GLN A 236 -10.50 -14.61 -9.89
N LEU A 237 -11.36 -14.34 -8.91
CA LEU A 237 -10.99 -13.70 -7.64
C LEU A 237 -10.00 -14.55 -6.85
N SER A 238 -10.20 -15.87 -6.81
CA SER A 238 -9.27 -16.79 -6.16
C SER A 238 -7.91 -16.81 -6.87
N ALA A 239 -7.90 -16.87 -8.21
CA ALA A 239 -6.68 -16.80 -9.00
C ALA A 239 -5.93 -15.47 -8.80
N TYR A 240 -6.65 -14.35 -8.73
CA TYR A 240 -6.09 -13.05 -8.41
C TYR A 240 -5.46 -13.00 -7.01
N LEU A 241 -6.15 -13.50 -5.98
CA LEU A 241 -5.62 -13.53 -4.61
C LEU A 241 -4.40 -14.45 -4.45
N ASN A 242 -4.24 -15.44 -5.33
CA ASN A 242 -3.04 -16.29 -5.39
C ASN A 242 -1.81 -15.61 -6.01
N MET A 243 -1.99 -14.45 -6.66
CA MET A 243 -0.88 -13.60 -7.08
C MET A 243 -0.21 -12.93 -5.88
N ASP A 244 0.93 -12.28 -6.11
CA ASP A 244 1.69 -11.64 -5.04
C ASP A 244 1.05 -10.32 -4.59
N ALA A 245 0.96 -10.10 -3.27
CA ALA A 245 0.62 -8.82 -2.66
C ALA A 245 -0.66 -8.16 -3.20
N ARG A 246 -1.71 -8.94 -3.46
CA ARG A 246 -3.01 -8.43 -3.93
C ARG A 246 -3.92 -8.06 -2.78
N ARG A 247 -4.85 -7.13 -3.04
CA ARG A 247 -5.88 -6.72 -2.09
C ARG A 247 -7.25 -6.84 -2.72
N VAL A 248 -8.19 -7.41 -1.99
CA VAL A 248 -9.60 -7.40 -2.40
C VAL A 248 -10.44 -6.88 -1.25
N LEU A 249 -11.32 -5.92 -1.56
CA LEU A 249 -12.41 -5.47 -0.71
C LEU A 249 -13.71 -5.87 -1.41
N LEU A 250 -14.38 -6.89 -0.86
CA LEU A 250 -15.68 -7.35 -1.33
C LEU A 250 -16.76 -6.72 -0.48
N PHE A 251 -17.73 -6.09 -1.12
CA PHE A 251 -18.89 -5.50 -0.47
C PHE A 251 -20.16 -6.13 -0.99
N SER A 252 -21.16 -6.20 -0.13
CA SER A 252 -22.48 -6.78 -0.33
C SER A 252 -22.64 -8.21 0.19
N PRO A 253 -23.84 -8.54 0.70
CA PRO A 253 -24.15 -9.89 1.18
C PRO A 253 -24.31 -10.90 0.03
N GLY A 254 -24.37 -10.46 -1.23
CA GLY A 254 -24.42 -11.34 -2.40
C GLY A 254 -23.24 -12.32 -2.48
N PHE A 255 -22.08 -11.95 -1.95
CA PHE A 255 -20.89 -12.80 -1.89
C PHE A 255 -21.05 -14.05 -1.01
N VAL A 256 -22.00 -14.04 -0.06
CA VAL A 256 -22.23 -15.17 0.86
C VAL A 256 -23.54 -15.89 0.61
N ARG A 257 -24.33 -15.44 -0.36
CA ARG A 257 -25.61 -16.07 -0.70
C ARG A 257 -25.41 -17.22 -1.67
N ASP A 258 -25.37 -18.43 -1.14
CA ASP A 258 -25.06 -19.63 -1.91
C ASP A 258 -26.16 -20.70 -1.91
N GLY A 259 -27.35 -20.37 -1.39
CA GLY A 259 -28.46 -21.31 -1.26
C GLY A 259 -28.46 -22.10 0.05
N THR A 260 -27.29 -22.63 0.47
CA THR A 260 -27.14 -23.36 1.75
C THR A 260 -27.22 -22.46 2.98
N THR A 261 -27.01 -21.16 2.79
CA THR A 261 -26.86 -20.16 3.86
C THR A 261 -28.04 -19.18 3.89
N ASN A 262 -29.11 -19.44 3.11
CA ASN A 262 -30.32 -18.63 3.06
C ASN A 262 -31.09 -18.72 4.39
N GLY A 263 -30.81 -17.80 5.30
CA GLY A 263 -31.41 -17.75 6.63
C GLY A 263 -30.45 -17.21 7.70
N ALA A 264 -30.93 -17.16 8.94
CA ALA A 264 -30.17 -16.62 10.07
C ALA A 264 -29.15 -17.61 10.66
N THR A 265 -29.24 -18.89 10.34
CA THR A 265 -28.37 -19.93 10.87
C THR A 265 -27.09 -20.01 10.05
N PRO A 266 -25.91 -19.73 10.63
CA PRO A 266 -24.64 -19.87 9.92
C PRO A 266 -24.36 -21.32 9.54
N ALA A 267 -24.00 -21.54 8.29
CA ALA A 267 -23.65 -22.83 7.73
C ALA A 267 -22.35 -22.73 6.93
N ALA A 268 -21.66 -23.86 6.74
CA ALA A 268 -20.51 -23.91 5.85
C ALA A 268 -20.96 -23.59 4.41
N PRO A 269 -20.16 -22.84 3.64
CA PRO A 269 -20.50 -22.53 2.26
C PRO A 269 -20.54 -23.80 1.41
N ARG A 270 -21.38 -23.82 0.37
CA ARG A 270 -21.41 -24.91 -0.62
C ARG A 270 -20.05 -25.05 -1.31
N ALA A 271 -19.80 -26.24 -1.89
CA ALA A 271 -18.51 -26.58 -2.50
C ALA A 271 -17.98 -25.53 -3.51
N ALA A 272 -18.86 -24.94 -4.32
CA ALA A 272 -18.48 -23.92 -5.30
C ALA A 272 -18.04 -22.58 -4.69
N TYR A 273 -18.43 -22.28 -3.44
CA TYR A 273 -18.05 -21.05 -2.73
C TYR A 273 -16.83 -21.28 -1.83
N ALA A 274 -16.60 -22.52 -1.38
CA ALA A 274 -15.56 -22.86 -0.42
C ALA A 274 -14.14 -22.38 -0.81
N PRO A 275 -13.68 -22.46 -2.08
CA PRO A 275 -12.35 -21.96 -2.45
C PRO A 275 -12.16 -20.47 -2.11
N LEU A 276 -13.14 -19.62 -2.43
CA LEU A 276 -13.05 -18.19 -2.11
C LEU A 276 -13.36 -17.93 -0.64
N ILE A 277 -14.52 -18.39 -0.14
CA ILE A 277 -15.04 -18.04 1.19
C ILE A 277 -14.22 -18.66 2.31
N THR A 278 -13.97 -19.97 2.25
CA THR A 278 -13.20 -20.65 3.29
C THR A 278 -11.71 -20.54 3.00
N GLY A 279 -11.28 -20.78 1.76
CA GLY A 279 -9.86 -20.79 1.39
C GLY A 279 -9.18 -19.43 1.47
N HIS A 280 -9.79 -18.38 0.92
CA HIS A 280 -9.15 -17.06 0.82
C HIS A 280 -9.67 -16.05 1.85
N LEU A 281 -10.98 -16.02 2.11
CA LEU A 281 -11.57 -15.11 3.11
C LEU A 281 -11.49 -15.66 4.54
N GLY A 282 -11.23 -16.97 4.70
CA GLY A 282 -11.05 -17.62 5.99
C GLY A 282 -12.31 -17.61 6.85
N LEU A 283 -13.45 -17.89 6.22
CA LEU A 283 -14.75 -17.96 6.87
C LEU A 283 -15.22 -19.42 6.90
N ASP A 284 -15.41 -19.96 8.11
CA ASP A 284 -15.87 -21.34 8.29
C ASP A 284 -17.37 -21.47 8.01
N GLN A 285 -18.14 -20.45 8.37
CA GLN A 285 -19.57 -20.41 8.15
C GLN A 285 -20.03 -19.00 7.79
N VAL A 286 -21.09 -18.94 7.00
CA VAL A 286 -21.78 -17.69 6.64
C VAL A 286 -23.29 -17.87 6.75
N ALA A 287 -24.03 -16.78 6.87
CA ALA A 287 -25.48 -16.77 6.87
C ALA A 287 -25.99 -15.55 6.11
N PHE A 288 -27.20 -15.65 5.58
CA PHE A 288 -27.90 -14.60 4.85
C PHE A 288 -29.30 -14.43 5.45
N PRO A 289 -29.43 -13.76 6.63
CA PRO A 289 -30.70 -13.62 7.36
C PRO A 289 -31.77 -12.76 6.65
N GLY A 290 -31.41 -12.04 5.59
CA GLY A 290 -32.30 -11.11 4.90
C GLY A 290 -32.10 -9.65 5.32
N ALA A 291 -33.09 -8.81 5.02
CA ALA A 291 -33.00 -7.37 5.21
C ALA A 291 -33.37 -6.92 6.62
N ALA A 292 -32.56 -6.04 7.22
CA ALA A 292 -32.94 -5.28 8.40
C ALA A 292 -32.16 -3.97 8.48
N ALA A 293 -32.62 -3.06 9.35
CA ALA A 293 -31.80 -1.99 9.88
C ALA A 293 -30.84 -2.57 10.95
N PHE A 294 -29.61 -2.09 10.99
CA PHE A 294 -28.64 -2.53 12.01
C PHE A 294 -27.56 -1.49 12.24
N ALA A 295 -26.98 -1.52 13.45
CA ALA A 295 -25.84 -0.71 13.82
C ALA A 295 -24.58 -1.58 13.89
N LEU A 296 -23.47 -1.03 13.41
CA LEU A 296 -22.17 -1.69 13.40
C LEU A 296 -21.22 -0.97 14.33
N THR A 297 -20.49 -1.75 15.13
CA THR A 297 -19.38 -1.26 15.96
C THR A 297 -18.07 -1.86 15.48
N GLY A 298 -17.05 -1.02 15.40
CA GLY A 298 -15.70 -1.43 15.01
C GLY A 298 -15.00 -2.24 16.09
N GLU A 299 -14.31 -3.30 15.67
CA GLU A 299 -13.56 -4.15 16.59
C GLU A 299 -12.32 -3.43 17.12
N ALA A 300 -12.10 -3.48 18.44
CA ALA A 300 -10.92 -2.91 19.07
C ALA A 300 -9.63 -3.53 18.52
N ASN A 301 -8.56 -2.74 18.46
CA ASN A 301 -7.23 -3.15 17.96
C ASN A 301 -7.23 -3.61 16.49
N THR A 302 -8.22 -3.20 15.70
CA THR A 302 -8.27 -3.39 14.25
C THR A 302 -8.37 -2.05 13.52
N VAL A 303 -8.28 -2.06 12.18
CA VAL A 303 -8.39 -0.83 11.35
C VAL A 303 -9.71 -0.08 11.54
N THR A 304 -10.76 -0.79 11.96
CA THR A 304 -12.10 -0.26 12.20
C THR A 304 -12.32 0.17 13.65
N SER A 305 -11.33 0.06 14.54
CA SER A 305 -11.43 0.48 15.95
C SER A 305 -12.03 1.89 16.08
N GLY A 306 -13.01 2.03 16.97
CA GLY A 306 -13.72 3.28 17.25
C GLY A 306 -14.83 3.66 16.26
N LEU A 307 -15.05 2.88 15.19
CA LEU A 307 -16.17 3.14 14.29
C LEU A 307 -17.52 2.78 14.92
N THR A 308 -18.51 3.63 14.66
CA THR A 308 -19.94 3.33 14.84
C THR A 308 -20.65 3.74 13.57
N LEU A 309 -21.38 2.81 12.95
CA LEU A 309 -22.07 3.04 11.68
C LEU A 309 -23.53 2.62 11.82
N ASN A 310 -24.43 3.36 11.19
CA ASN A 310 -25.84 2.98 11.09
C ASN A 310 -26.15 2.59 9.64
N VAL A 311 -26.72 1.39 9.46
CA VAL A 311 -27.19 0.90 8.17
C VAL A 311 -28.71 0.99 8.17
N ALA A 312 -29.26 1.86 7.32
CA ALA A 312 -30.67 2.24 7.37
C ALA A 312 -31.62 1.04 7.16
N SER A 313 -31.40 0.25 6.10
CA SER A 313 -32.05 -1.05 5.88
C SER A 313 -31.35 -1.77 4.73
N SER A 314 -30.47 -2.71 5.03
CA SER A 314 -29.75 -3.49 4.01
C SER A 314 -30.01 -4.97 4.21
N VAL A 315 -29.98 -5.71 3.11
CA VAL A 315 -29.67 -7.13 3.19
C VAL A 315 -28.29 -7.25 3.84
N ARG A 316 -28.15 -8.15 4.81
CA ARG A 316 -26.86 -8.40 5.46
C ARG A 316 -26.54 -9.88 5.49
N GLY A 317 -25.26 -10.18 5.53
CA GLY A 317 -24.76 -11.50 5.87
C GLY A 317 -24.15 -11.52 7.27
N VAL A 318 -24.13 -12.70 7.88
CA VAL A 318 -23.41 -12.96 9.13
C VAL A 318 -22.23 -13.86 8.80
N LEU A 319 -21.06 -13.53 9.33
CA LEU A 319 -19.80 -14.20 9.07
C LEU A 319 -19.33 -14.93 10.34
N ARG A 320 -18.75 -16.12 10.18
CA ARG A 320 -17.99 -16.81 11.24
C ARG A 320 -16.54 -16.95 10.81
N PRO A 321 -15.67 -16.01 11.20
CA PRO A 321 -14.25 -16.07 10.93
C PRO A 321 -13.59 -17.30 11.55
N ALA A 322 -12.78 -18.00 10.77
CA ALA A 322 -11.89 -19.05 11.24
C ALA A 322 -10.72 -18.46 12.06
N ALA A 323 -9.94 -19.33 12.70
CA ALA A 323 -8.70 -18.93 13.34
C ALA A 323 -7.75 -18.21 12.35
N GLY A 324 -7.14 -17.11 12.78
CA GLY A 324 -6.29 -16.28 11.93
C GLY A 324 -7.04 -15.33 10.99
N THR A 325 -8.37 -15.25 11.11
CA THR A 325 -9.22 -14.28 10.39
C THR A 325 -9.78 -13.25 11.38
N SER A 326 -9.68 -11.97 11.06
CA SER A 326 -10.06 -10.86 11.95
C SER A 326 -11.52 -10.48 11.75
N ALA A 327 -12.28 -10.39 12.85
CA ALA A 327 -13.54 -9.65 12.85
C ALA A 327 -13.24 -8.14 12.84
N LEU A 328 -13.85 -7.39 11.94
CA LEU A 328 -13.60 -5.95 11.78
C LEU A 328 -14.80 -5.11 12.22
N LEU A 329 -16.02 -5.49 11.84
CA LEU A 329 -17.25 -4.82 12.28
C LEU A 329 -18.28 -5.86 12.73
N LYS A 330 -18.99 -5.52 13.81
CA LYS A 330 -19.98 -6.38 14.42
C LYS A 330 -21.32 -5.68 14.61
N GLU A 331 -22.39 -6.45 14.45
CA GLU A 331 -23.73 -6.14 14.93
C GLU A 331 -23.97 -6.97 16.22
N GLY A 332 -23.81 -6.35 17.38
CA GLY A 332 -23.80 -7.10 18.65
C GLY A 332 -22.70 -8.16 18.65
N ALA A 333 -23.09 -9.44 18.74
CA ALA A 333 -22.15 -10.57 18.69
C ALA A 333 -21.86 -11.07 17.25
N SER A 334 -22.66 -10.65 16.25
CA SER A 334 -22.55 -11.13 14.88
C SER A 334 -21.47 -10.35 14.12
N VAL A 335 -20.56 -11.05 13.43
CA VAL A 335 -19.57 -10.41 12.56
C VAL A 335 -20.19 -10.12 11.20
N ILE A 336 -20.06 -8.88 10.72
CA ILE A 336 -20.61 -8.44 9.44
C ILE A 336 -19.48 -8.10 8.45
N VAL A 337 -18.34 -7.63 8.97
CA VAL A 337 -17.13 -7.38 8.17
C VAL A 337 -15.97 -8.17 8.75
N SER A 338 -15.27 -8.90 7.91
CA SER A 338 -14.13 -9.75 8.26
C SER A 338 -12.97 -9.49 7.32
N GLY A 339 -11.74 -9.67 7.81
CA GLY A 339 -10.52 -9.52 7.02
C GLY A 339 -9.52 -10.63 7.29
N LYS A 340 -8.86 -11.12 6.24
CA LYS A 340 -7.77 -12.08 6.32
C LYS A 340 -6.52 -11.54 5.64
N ALA A 341 -5.40 -11.57 6.35
CA ALA A 341 -4.08 -11.29 5.79
C ALA A 341 -3.35 -12.59 5.47
N ASN A 342 -2.23 -12.49 4.76
CA ASN A 342 -1.40 -13.62 4.35
C ASN A 342 -2.18 -14.67 3.54
N VAL A 343 -3.00 -14.17 2.61
CA VAL A 343 -3.88 -14.95 1.74
C VAL A 343 -3.15 -15.36 0.45
N GLY A 344 -3.63 -16.45 -0.16
CA GLY A 344 -3.17 -16.93 -1.45
C GLY A 344 -1.90 -17.77 -1.38
N ALA A 345 -1.52 -18.35 -2.51
CA ALA A 345 -0.39 -19.30 -2.61
C ALA A 345 0.95 -18.74 -2.10
N ARG A 346 1.16 -17.42 -2.15
CA ARG A 346 2.37 -16.74 -1.66
C ARG A 346 2.26 -16.21 -0.24
N GLY A 347 1.07 -16.24 0.37
CA GLY A 347 0.83 -15.73 1.71
C GLY A 347 1.09 -14.23 1.85
N SER A 348 0.90 -13.45 0.78
CA SER A 348 1.19 -12.01 0.74
C SER A 348 -0.03 -11.15 0.42
N SER A 349 -1.14 -11.76 -0.03
CA SER A 349 -2.37 -11.05 -0.34
C SER A 349 -3.24 -10.82 0.90
N LYS A 350 -4.22 -9.93 0.77
CA LYS A 350 -5.19 -9.60 1.80
C LYS A 350 -6.58 -9.55 1.22
N ALA A 351 -7.57 -10.00 1.98
CA ALA A 351 -8.94 -9.98 1.54
C ALA A 351 -9.86 -9.53 2.68
N VAL A 352 -10.79 -8.64 2.34
CA VAL A 352 -11.85 -8.17 3.23
C VAL A 352 -13.18 -8.51 2.59
N LEU A 353 -14.10 -9.04 3.39
CA LEU A 353 -15.49 -9.17 3.02
C LEU A 353 -16.35 -8.38 4.00
N ALA A 354 -17.10 -7.44 3.45
CA ALA A 354 -18.15 -6.70 4.12
C ALA A 354 -19.52 -7.18 3.61
N ALA A 355 -20.21 -7.98 4.42
CA ALA A 355 -21.51 -8.54 4.07
C ALA A 355 -22.66 -7.53 4.29
N LEU A 356 -22.48 -6.32 3.78
CA LEU A 356 -23.44 -5.21 3.78
C LEU A 356 -23.32 -4.42 2.48
N SER A 357 -24.39 -3.73 2.08
CA SER A 357 -24.36 -2.85 0.90
C SER A 357 -23.88 -1.45 1.28
N LEU A 358 -23.07 -0.83 0.39
CA LEU A 358 -22.65 0.57 0.53
C LEU A 358 -23.81 1.56 0.40
N SER A 359 -24.85 1.23 -0.39
CA SER A 359 -25.97 2.14 -0.71
C SER A 359 -26.83 2.54 0.49
N HIS A 360 -26.71 1.82 1.61
CA HIS A 360 -27.51 2.01 2.83
C HIS A 360 -26.74 2.64 3.98
N LEU A 361 -25.49 3.05 3.73
CA LEU A 361 -24.71 3.91 4.60
C LEU A 361 -24.91 5.38 4.20
N SER A 362 -24.59 6.30 5.11
CA SER A 362 -24.33 7.68 4.70
C SER A 362 -23.05 7.73 3.85
N ARG A 363 -22.94 8.71 2.95
CA ARG A 363 -21.72 8.90 2.15
C ARG A 363 -20.47 9.08 3.02
N ALA A 364 -20.59 9.82 4.12
CA ALA A 364 -19.49 10.05 5.05
C ALA A 364 -19.03 8.76 5.74
N ASP A 365 -19.99 7.93 6.16
CA ASP A 365 -19.72 6.63 6.78
C ASP A 365 -19.09 5.66 5.78
N ALA A 366 -19.59 5.59 4.55
CA ALA A 366 -19.04 4.75 3.49
C ALA A 366 -17.59 5.14 3.16
N VAL A 367 -17.31 6.44 3.00
CA VAL A 367 -15.95 6.96 2.76
C VAL A 367 -15.02 6.63 3.92
N THR A 368 -15.47 6.84 5.16
CA THR A 368 -14.68 6.55 6.37
C THR A 368 -14.38 5.06 6.50
N LEU A 369 -15.39 4.22 6.28
CA LEU A 369 -15.28 2.76 6.33
C LEU A 369 -14.28 2.25 5.27
N LEU A 370 -14.50 2.58 4.01
CA LEU A 370 -13.65 2.15 2.91
C LEU A 370 -12.21 2.66 3.06
N GLY A 371 -12.05 3.92 3.50
CA GLY A 371 -10.74 4.50 3.83
C GLY A 371 -9.96 3.64 4.83
N LYS A 372 -10.62 3.18 5.90
CA LYS A 372 -10.01 2.28 6.88
C LYS A 372 -9.73 0.89 6.31
N LEU A 373 -10.68 0.29 5.60
CA LEU A 373 -10.51 -1.07 5.06
C LEU A 373 -9.44 -1.15 3.97
N MET A 374 -9.19 -0.09 3.20
CA MET A 374 -8.08 -0.04 2.23
C MET A 374 -6.69 -0.10 2.90
N THR A 375 -6.62 0.15 4.20
CA THR A 375 -5.38 0.06 5.01
C THR A 375 -5.21 -1.28 5.72
N PHE A 376 -6.22 -2.16 5.67
CA PHE A 376 -6.13 -3.53 6.18
C PHE A 376 -4.95 -4.28 5.55
#